data_AF-K1TGK8-F1
#
_entry.id   AF-K1TGK8-F1
#
_cell.length_a   1.000
_cell.length_b   1.000
_cell.length_c   1.000
_cell.angle_alpha   90.00
_cell.angle_beta   90.00
_cell.angle_gamma   90.00
#
_symmetry.space_group_name_H-M   'P 1'
#
loop_
_entity.id
_entity.type
_entity.pdbx_description
1 polymer ?
#
loop_
_entity_poly.entity_id
_entity_poly.type
_entity_poly.pdbx_seq_one_letter_code
_entity_poly.pdbx_strand_id
1 'polypeptide(L)'
;MYLAASGAPAFLSPKYDLKKHPNYKYTAEFDKKKNAFRLESLFRHRPLRLKPEDEYTVYEVDGSDTDEEADLLNFDDLDSDEFV
;
A
#
# COMPACT_ATOMS: atom_id res chain seq x y z
N MET A 1 6.71 -16.58 -31.08
CA MET A 1 6.14 -15.33 -30.54
C MET A 1 6.80 -15.09 -29.20
N TYR A 2 7.51 -13.98 -29.01
CA TYR A 2 8.46 -13.77 -27.90
C TYR A 2 7.78 -13.48 -26.56
N LEU A 3 8.44 -13.95 -25.49
CA LEU A 3 8.09 -13.97 -24.07
C LEU A 3 7.91 -12.58 -23.43
N ALA A 4 7.13 -12.55 -22.33
CA ALA A 4 6.86 -11.42 -21.45
C ALA A 4 8.11 -10.57 -21.10
N ALA A 5 8.08 -9.29 -21.47
CA ALA A 5 9.18 -8.34 -21.25
C ALA A 5 8.75 -7.20 -20.32
N SER A 6 8.67 -7.48 -19.02
CA SER A 6 8.73 -6.47 -17.95
C SER A 6 9.25 -7.07 -16.63
N GLY A 7 10.25 -7.93 -16.73
CA GLY A 7 10.83 -8.70 -15.61
C GLY A 7 11.80 -7.94 -14.69
N ALA A 8 11.55 -6.66 -14.40
CA ALA A 8 12.21 -5.98 -13.30
C ALA A 8 11.21 -5.07 -12.59
N PRO A 9 11.06 -5.16 -11.25
CA PRO A 9 10.33 -4.15 -10.50
C PRO A 9 10.88 -2.79 -10.93
N ALA A 10 10.01 -1.83 -11.23
CA ALA A 10 10.39 -0.53 -11.80
C ALA A 10 11.51 0.18 -11.00
N PHE A 11 11.71 -0.22 -9.74
CA PHE A 11 12.68 0.34 -8.80
C PHE A 11 14.00 -0.43 -8.66
N LEU A 12 14.19 -1.60 -9.31
CA LEU A 12 15.45 -2.36 -9.26
C LEU A 12 16.36 -2.16 -10.48
N SER A 13 15.95 -1.33 -11.44
CA SER A 13 16.82 -0.92 -12.54
C SER A 13 17.89 0.07 -12.04
N PRO A 14 19.15 -0.01 -12.53
CA PRO A 14 20.21 0.93 -12.19
C PRO A 14 19.85 2.41 -12.42
N LYS A 15 18.89 2.68 -13.32
CA LYS A 15 18.37 4.03 -13.61
C LYS A 15 17.63 4.65 -12.43
N TYR A 16 16.97 3.83 -11.60
CA TYR A 16 16.13 4.26 -10.49
C TYR A 16 16.76 3.96 -9.12
N ASP A 17 18.08 3.77 -9.08
CA ASP A 17 18.81 3.59 -7.83
C ASP A 17 18.72 4.85 -6.97
N LEU A 18 17.82 4.83 -5.98
CA LEU A 18 17.57 5.94 -5.07
C LEU A 18 18.85 6.40 -4.35
N LYS A 19 19.82 5.50 -4.12
CA LYS A 19 21.09 5.83 -3.44
C LYS A 19 21.98 6.76 -4.24
N LYS A 20 21.81 6.78 -5.56
CA LYS A 20 22.55 7.65 -6.49
C LYS A 20 21.85 8.98 -6.74
N HIS A 21 20.62 9.16 -6.27
CA HIS A 21 19.87 10.39 -6.46
C HIS A 21 20.45 11.53 -5.60
N PRO A 22 20.61 12.76 -6.11
CA PRO A 22 21.16 13.89 -5.33
C PRO A 22 20.38 14.19 -4.04
N ASN A 23 19.09 13.83 -4.01
CA ASN A 23 18.22 14.01 -2.85
C ASN A 23 18.09 12.77 -1.95
N TYR A 24 18.93 11.74 -2.11
CA TYR A 24 18.89 10.53 -1.28
C TYR A 24 18.98 10.83 0.23
N LYS A 25 19.70 11.89 0.61
CA LYS A 25 19.84 12.37 1.99
C LYS A 25 18.52 12.66 2.72
N TYR A 26 17.42 12.84 2.00
CA TYR A 26 16.09 13.10 2.58
C TYR A 26 15.23 11.84 2.69
N THR A 27 15.74 10.68 2.28
CA THR A 27 15.01 9.42 2.35
C THR A 27 15.10 8.81 3.74
N ALA A 28 14.08 8.02 4.10
CA ALA A 28 14.10 7.22 5.32
C ALA A 28 15.21 6.15 5.31
N GLU A 29 15.64 5.68 4.13
CA GLU A 29 16.73 4.70 4.01
C GLU A 29 18.09 5.30 4.41
N PHE A 30 18.33 6.58 4.10
CA PHE A 30 19.55 7.29 4.50
C PHE A 30 19.61 7.57 6.01
N ASP A 31 18.55 8.11 6.60
CA ASP A 31 18.46 8.36 8.05
C ASP A 31 17.05 8.04 8.56
N LYS A 32 16.88 6.81 9.05
CA LYS A 32 15.60 6.34 9.62
C LYS A 32 15.15 7.15 10.83
N LYS A 33 16.07 7.76 11.58
CA LYS A 33 15.69 8.48 12.79
C LYS A 33 15.11 9.85 12.44
N LYS A 34 15.69 10.54 11.46
CA LYS A 34 15.29 11.91 11.09
C LYS A 34 14.24 11.96 9.98
N ASN A 35 14.36 11.10 8.97
CA ASN A 35 13.57 11.19 7.75
C ASN A 35 12.40 10.19 7.71
N ALA A 36 12.39 9.17 8.58
CA ALA A 36 11.26 8.24 8.60
C ALA A 36 10.01 8.93 9.16
N PHE A 37 8.91 8.70 8.48
CA PHE A 37 7.60 9.14 8.93
C PHE A 37 7.19 8.34 10.18
N ARG A 38 6.89 9.05 11.27
CA ARG A 38 6.42 8.45 12.53
C ARG A 38 4.97 8.82 12.76
N LEU A 39 4.07 7.86 12.59
CA LEU A 39 2.63 8.01 12.83
C LEU A 39 2.32 8.56 14.22
N GLU A 40 3.00 8.07 15.25
CA GLU A 40 2.85 8.54 16.63
C GLU A 40 3.09 10.04 16.78
N SER A 41 4.07 10.59 16.05
CA SER A 41 4.36 12.02 16.07
C SER A 41 3.25 12.83 15.43
N LEU A 42 2.61 12.30 14.38
CA LEU A 42 1.48 12.96 13.73
C LEU A 42 0.31 13.10 14.70
N PHE A 43 -0.04 12.03 15.43
CA PHE A 43 -1.18 12.04 16.35
C PHE A 43 -0.94 12.83 17.64
N ARG A 44 0.32 13.03 18.05
CA ARG A 44 0.66 13.94 19.15
C ARG A 44 0.27 15.38 18.84
N HIS A 45 0.50 15.84 17.61
CA HIS A 45 0.21 17.21 17.20
C HIS A 45 -1.22 17.39 16.68
N ARG A 46 -1.81 16.34 16.11
CA ARG A 46 -3.17 16.34 15.59
C ARG A 46 -3.91 15.09 16.09
N PRO A 47 -4.44 15.12 17.32
CA PRO A 47 -5.23 14.00 17.82
C PRO A 47 -6.45 13.80 16.92
N LEU A 48 -6.58 12.60 16.35
CA LEU A 48 -7.75 12.15 15.60
C LEU A 48 -8.87 11.87 16.61
N ARG A 49 -9.61 12.92 16.98
CA ARG A 49 -10.82 12.81 17.78
C ARG A 49 -12.00 12.86 16.84
N LEU A 50 -12.84 11.84 16.90
CA LEU A 50 -14.12 11.82 16.20
C LEU A 50 -14.96 13.00 16.70
N LYS A 51 -15.46 13.82 15.78
CA LYS A 51 -16.41 14.87 16.13
C LYS A 51 -17.80 14.27 16.33
N PRO A 52 -18.67 14.93 17.11
CA PRO A 52 -20.05 14.47 17.27
C PRO A 52 -20.83 14.34 15.96
N GLU A 53 -20.45 15.13 14.94
CA GLU A 53 -21.11 15.16 13.64
C GLU A 53 -20.50 14.19 12.61
N ASP A 54 -19.41 13.49 12.96
CA ASP A 54 -18.74 12.57 12.02
C ASP A 54 -19.54 11.26 11.93
N GLU A 55 -19.96 10.89 10.72
CA GLU A 55 -20.58 9.60 10.43
C GLU A 55 -19.50 8.50 10.34
N TYR A 56 -19.73 7.36 11.00
CA TYR A 56 -18.80 6.24 10.98
C TYR A 56 -19.55 4.90 10.91
N THR A 57 -18.97 3.95 10.18
CA THR A 57 -19.47 2.58 10.09
C THR A 57 -18.66 1.69 11.02
N VAL A 58 -19.34 0.91 11.85
CA VAL A 58 -18.72 -0.11 12.70
C VAL A 58 -18.81 -1.44 11.98
N TYR A 59 -17.66 -2.05 11.70
CA TYR A 59 -17.56 -3.39 11.16
C TYR A 59 -17.21 -4.34 12.31
N GLU A 60 -18.08 -5.31 12.55
CA GLU A 60 -17.77 -6.46 13.40
C GLU A 60 -17.09 -7.49 12.52
N VAL A 61 -15.91 -7.95 12.94
CA VAL A 61 -15.19 -9.01 12.24
C VAL A 61 -15.37 -10.27 13.07
N ASP A 62 -16.30 -11.11 12.67
CA ASP A 62 -16.41 -12.46 13.20
C ASP A 62 -15.34 -13.31 12.50
N GLY A 63 -14.53 -14.03 13.28
CA GLY A 63 -13.44 -14.87 12.75
C GLY A 63 -13.90 -16.05 11.89
N SER A 64 -15.17 -16.11 11.53
CA SER A 64 -15.79 -17.04 10.59
C SER A 64 -15.67 -16.61 9.13
N ASP A 65 -15.39 -15.33 8.84
CA ASP A 65 -15.49 -14.76 7.49
C ASP A 65 -14.25 -15.05 6.62
N THR A 66 -13.52 -16.13 6.92
CA THR A 66 -12.36 -16.56 6.11
C THR A 66 -12.79 -17.22 4.81
N ASP A 67 -14.01 -17.76 4.76
CA ASP A 67 -14.51 -18.52 3.62
C ASP A 67 -15.02 -17.58 2.49
N GLU A 68 -15.61 -16.43 2.83
CA GLU A 68 -16.10 -15.43 1.87
C GLU A 68 -14.95 -14.62 1.22
N GLU A 69 -13.84 -14.42 1.93
CA GLU A 69 -12.62 -13.77 1.39
C GLU A 69 -11.92 -14.66 0.36
N ALA A 70 -12.08 -15.98 0.44
CA ALA A 70 -11.54 -16.92 -0.53
C ALA A 70 -12.27 -16.84 -1.88
N ASP A 71 -13.58 -16.61 -1.86
CA ASP A 71 -14.40 -16.41 -3.05
C ASP A 71 -14.09 -15.05 -3.73
N LEU A 72 -13.84 -13.98 -2.96
CA LEU A 72 -13.41 -12.68 -3.50
C LEU A 72 -12.04 -12.69 -4.19
N LEU A 73 -11.14 -13.60 -3.79
CA LEU A 73 -9.79 -13.74 -4.36
C LEU A 73 -9.73 -14.80 -5.47
N ASN A 74 -10.87 -15.37 -5.88
CA ASN A 74 -10.92 -16.31 -6.99
C ASN A 74 -10.73 -15.59 -8.33
N PHE A 75 -9.51 -15.66 -8.87
CA PHE A 75 -9.19 -15.07 -10.18
C PHE A 75 -9.82 -15.83 -11.35
N ASP A 76 -10.37 -17.03 -11.14
CA ASP A 76 -10.98 -17.84 -12.19
C ASP A 76 -12.27 -17.18 -12.76
N ASP A 77 -12.92 -16.31 -11.98
CA ASP A 77 -14.11 -15.55 -12.42
C ASP A 77 -13.77 -14.25 -13.16
N LEU A 78 -12.51 -13.77 -13.12
CA LEU A 78 -12.08 -12.52 -13.75
C LEU A 78 -11.78 -12.67 -15.26
N ASP A 79 -11.64 -13.90 -15.74
CA ASP A 79 -11.33 -14.22 -17.14
C ASP A 79 -12.60 -14.41 -18.01
N SER A 80 -13.80 -14.18 -17.47
CA SER A 80 -15.00 -14.12 -18.31
C SER A 80 -15.06 -12.78 -19.03
N ASP A 81 -14.65 -12.77 -20.31
CA ASP A 81 -14.83 -11.68 -21.27
C ASP A 81 -16.33 -11.27 -21.38
N GLU A 82 -16.85 -10.49 -20.44
CA GLU A 82 -18.11 -9.75 -20.58
C GLU A 82 -17.80 -8.27 -20.83
N PHE A 83 -17.18 -8.00 -21.99
CA PHE A 83 -17.27 -6.71 -22.66
C PHE A 83 -17.91 -6.97 -24.03
N VAL A 84 -19.24 -7.13 -24.02
CA VAL A 84 -20.08 -7.10 -25.23
C VAL A 84 -20.54 -5.66 -25.49
#